data_AF-A0A8U0I1B6-F1
#
_entry.id   AF-A0A8U0I1B6-F1
#
_cell.length_a   1.000
_cell.length_b   1.000
_cell.length_c   1.000
_cell.angle_alpha   90.00
_cell.angle_beta   90.00
_cell.angle_gamma   90.00
#
_symmetry.space_group_name_H-M   'P 1'
#
loop_
_entity.id
_entity.type
_entity.pdbx_description
1 polymer ?
#
loop_
_entity_poly.entity_id
_entity_poly.type
_entity_poly.pdbx_seq_one_letter_code
_entity_poly.pdbx_strand_id
1 'polypeptide(L)'
;MTASKWLFTALLVLQAHFAASYFVPLDREAQREFGGLLRWVWPWSGGDSGLLGQVTVSSGIPLSGIFLAGTAGVLFFLAALAVVEIRVPFGWWRMLAGGGATLSLLLMVGFFGTTKILPMVLDIVVLWAAITDWLQPTG
;
A
#
# COMPACT_ATOMS: atom_id res chain seq x y z
N MET A 1 24.17 6.42 4.17
CA MET A 1 22.97 5.86 3.53
C MET A 1 23.03 6.15 2.03
N THR A 2 22.78 5.15 1.18
CA THR A 2 22.84 5.28 -0.28
C THR A 2 21.53 5.83 -0.86
N ALA A 3 21.57 6.44 -2.06
CA ALA A 3 20.38 6.97 -2.73
C ALA A 3 19.29 5.89 -2.96
N SER A 4 19.70 4.65 -3.21
CA SER A 4 18.78 3.51 -3.40
C SER A 4 17.99 3.16 -2.15
N LYS A 5 18.59 3.25 -0.94
CA LYS A 5 17.85 3.04 0.32
C LYS A 5 16.74 4.08 0.47
N TRP A 6 17.05 5.36 0.21
CA TRP A 6 16.06 6.44 0.28
C TRP A 6 14.92 6.30 -0.74
N LEU A 7 15.25 5.95 -1.99
CA LEU A 7 14.24 5.72 -3.02
C LEU A 7 13.30 4.57 -2.62
N PHE A 8 13.86 3.46 -2.11
CA PHE A 8 13.07 2.32 -1.68
C PHE A 8 12.23 2.63 -0.43
N THR A 9 12.78 3.38 0.53
CA THR A 9 12.01 3.89 1.67
C THR A 9 10.84 4.77 1.22
N ALA A 10 11.05 5.68 0.26
CA ALA A 10 9.99 6.52 -0.28
C ALA A 10 8.90 5.66 -0.94
N LEU A 11 9.29 4.62 -1.69
CA LEU A 11 8.35 3.65 -2.26
C LEU A 11 7.53 2.93 -1.18
N LEU A 12 8.15 2.47 -0.10
CA LEU A 12 7.47 1.80 1.01
C LEU A 12 6.50 2.73 1.74
N VAL A 13 6.88 3.99 1.97
CA VAL A 13 5.98 5.00 2.56
C VAL A 13 4.81 5.29 1.62
N LEU A 14 5.05 5.35 0.31
CA LEU A 14 3.99 5.50 -0.68
C LEU A 14 3.01 4.31 -0.67
N GLN A 15 3.51 3.07 -0.53
CA GLN A 15 2.63 1.91 -0.35
C GLN A 15 1.83 1.95 0.94
N ALA A 16 2.46 2.37 2.05
CA ALA A 16 1.76 2.55 3.31
C ALA A 16 0.63 3.57 3.18
N HIS A 17 0.86 4.66 2.44
CA HIS A 17 -0.16 5.66 2.11
C HIS A 17 -1.30 5.08 1.27
N PHE A 18 -1.00 4.31 0.22
CA PHE A 18 -2.03 3.65 -0.58
C PHE A 18 -2.86 2.65 0.22
N ALA A 19 -2.26 1.89 1.12
CA ALA A 19 -3.00 1.03 2.03
C ALA A 19 -3.85 1.85 3.01
N ALA A 20 -3.28 2.91 3.61
CA ALA A 20 -3.98 3.77 4.56
C ALA A 20 -5.17 4.52 3.95
N SER A 21 -5.11 4.85 2.66
CA SER A 21 -6.23 5.50 1.96
C SER A 21 -7.53 4.67 1.94
N TYR A 22 -7.48 3.36 2.25
CA TYR A 22 -8.67 2.54 2.47
C TYR A 22 -9.51 2.99 3.68
N PHE A 23 -8.88 3.57 4.72
CA PHE A 23 -9.59 4.05 5.91
C PHE A 23 -10.37 5.34 5.67
N VAL A 24 -10.02 6.08 4.62
CA VAL A 24 -10.65 7.35 4.26
C VAL A 24 -11.01 7.29 2.77
N PRO A 25 -12.00 6.45 2.39
CA PRO A 25 -12.39 6.32 0.99
C PRO A 25 -12.97 7.65 0.51
N LEU A 26 -12.56 8.08 -0.69
CA LEU A 26 -13.08 9.31 -1.28
C LEU A 26 -14.58 9.17 -1.55
N ASP A 27 -15.36 10.14 -1.11
CA ASP A 27 -16.76 10.24 -1.51
C ASP A 27 -16.88 10.71 -2.97
N ARG A 28 -18.08 10.56 -3.53
CA ARG A 28 -18.35 10.92 -4.93
C ARG A 28 -18.37 12.43 -5.17
N GLU A 29 -18.60 13.25 -4.15
CA GLU A 29 -18.70 14.70 -4.28
C GLU A 29 -17.31 15.34 -4.33
N ALA A 30 -16.43 14.99 -3.40
CA ALA A 30 -15.02 15.34 -3.37
C ALA A 30 -14.30 14.87 -4.65
N GLN A 31 -14.63 13.69 -5.18
CA GLN A 31 -14.08 13.26 -6.47
C GLN A 31 -14.49 14.17 -7.63
N ARG A 32 -15.74 14.65 -7.65
CA ARG A 32 -16.24 15.55 -8.71
C ARG A 32 -15.59 16.92 -8.62
N GLU A 33 -15.38 17.44 -7.41
CA GLU A 33 -14.80 18.76 -7.17
C GLU A 33 -13.39 18.91 -7.75
N PHE A 34 -12.58 17.85 -7.69
CA PHE A 34 -11.21 17.84 -8.22
C PHE A 34 -11.08 17.15 -9.59
N GLY A 35 -12.16 17.10 -10.38
CA GLY A 35 -12.15 16.53 -11.73
C GLY A 35 -11.72 15.05 -11.78
N GLY A 36 -11.85 14.32 -10.67
CA GLY A 36 -11.41 12.94 -10.52
C GLY A 36 -9.89 12.76 -10.46
N LEU A 37 -9.09 13.78 -10.16
CA LEU A 37 -7.63 13.62 -9.95
C LEU A 37 -7.29 12.98 -8.61
N LEU A 38 -8.11 13.23 -7.58
CA LEU A 38 -7.89 12.70 -6.22
C LEU A 38 -7.80 11.16 -6.18
N ARG A 39 -8.44 10.47 -7.12
CA ARG A 39 -8.42 8.99 -7.18
C ARG A 39 -7.04 8.38 -7.48
N TRP A 40 -6.08 9.19 -7.93
CA TRP A 40 -4.70 8.75 -8.18
C TRP A 40 -3.82 8.91 -6.94
N VAL A 41 -4.17 9.88 -6.08
CA VAL A 41 -3.45 10.12 -4.82
C VAL A 41 -4.04 9.28 -3.69
N TRP A 42 -5.37 9.11 -3.70
CA TRP A 42 -6.14 8.20 -2.86
C TRP A 42 -6.80 7.15 -3.76
N PRO A 43 -6.15 5.99 -3.99
CA PRO A 43 -6.63 4.96 -4.92
C PRO A 43 -7.99 4.34 -4.55
N TRP A 44 -8.45 4.53 -3.30
CA TRP A 44 -9.70 4.00 -2.78
C TRP A 44 -10.86 4.99 -2.89
N SER A 45 -11.93 4.57 -3.56
CA SER A 45 -13.13 5.38 -3.72
C SER A 45 -14.42 4.67 -3.31
N GLY A 46 -15.38 5.44 -2.82
CA GLY A 46 -16.72 4.96 -2.51
C GLY A 46 -17.42 4.45 -3.77
N GLY A 47 -17.69 3.15 -3.81
CA GLY A 47 -18.30 2.45 -4.93
C GLY A 47 -17.39 1.41 -5.60
N ASP A 48 -16.11 1.34 -5.22
CA ASP A 48 -15.21 0.28 -5.69
C ASP A 48 -15.77 -1.08 -5.26
N SER A 49 -15.85 -2.02 -6.21
CA SER A 49 -16.46 -3.34 -6.00
C SER A 49 -15.49 -4.45 -6.36
N GLY A 50 -15.61 -5.59 -5.69
CA GLY A 50 -14.85 -6.79 -5.98
C GLY A 50 -15.32 -8.00 -5.18
N LEU A 51 -14.51 -9.05 -5.14
CA LEU A 51 -14.82 -10.31 -4.45
C LEU A 51 -15.10 -10.13 -2.95
N LEU A 52 -14.52 -9.10 -2.32
CA LEU A 52 -14.70 -8.79 -0.92
C LEU A 52 -15.89 -7.85 -0.65
N GLY A 53 -16.71 -7.58 -1.68
CA GLY A 53 -17.89 -6.73 -1.62
C GLY A 53 -17.66 -5.34 -2.23
N GLN A 54 -18.51 -4.39 -1.86
CA GLN A 54 -18.44 -3.02 -2.33
C GLN A 54 -18.00 -2.10 -1.19
N VAL A 55 -16.97 -1.28 -1.44
CA VAL A 55 -16.58 -0.20 -0.54
C VAL A 55 -17.69 0.85 -0.61
N THR A 56 -18.49 0.99 0.43
CA THR A 56 -19.53 2.03 0.48
C THR A 56 -19.41 2.82 1.76
N VAL A 57 -19.51 4.15 1.63
CA VAL A 57 -19.56 5.07 2.78
C VAL A 57 -20.89 4.89 3.54
N SER A 58 -21.94 4.40 2.87
CA SER A 58 -23.31 4.29 3.40
C SER A 58 -23.67 2.94 4.02
N SER A 59 -23.06 1.81 3.62
CA SER A 59 -23.34 0.47 4.19
C SER A 59 -22.19 -0.10 5.02
N GLY A 60 -21.11 0.68 5.20
CA GLY A 60 -19.94 0.31 5.98
C GLY A 60 -18.80 -0.23 5.12
N ILE A 61 -17.58 0.08 5.51
CA ILE A 61 -16.36 -0.45 4.88
C ILE A 61 -16.20 -1.91 5.35
N PRO A 62 -15.97 -2.88 4.43
CA PRO A 62 -15.78 -4.28 4.82
C PRO A 62 -14.65 -4.44 5.84
N LEU A 63 -14.96 -5.08 6.97
CA LEU A 63 -14.04 -5.27 8.10
C LEU A 63 -12.77 -6.01 7.68
N SER A 64 -12.90 -7.00 6.79
CA SER A 64 -11.77 -7.75 6.22
C SER A 64 -10.80 -6.84 5.48
N GLY A 65 -11.31 -5.88 4.70
CA GLY A 65 -10.46 -4.90 4.02
C GLY A 65 -9.78 -3.93 4.99
N ILE A 66 -10.43 -3.59 6.12
CA ILE A 66 -9.81 -2.76 7.18
C ILE A 66 -8.59 -3.47 7.76
N PHE A 67 -8.73 -4.75 8.09
CA PHE A 67 -7.61 -5.54 8.62
C PHE A 67 -6.49 -5.69 7.59
N LEU A 68 -6.81 -6.03 6.34
CA LEU A 68 -5.81 -6.16 5.28
C LEU A 68 -5.07 -4.84 5.03
N ALA A 69 -5.81 -3.72 4.91
CA ALA A 69 -5.24 -2.40 4.68
C ALA A 69 -4.39 -1.91 5.85
N GLY A 70 -4.92 -2.05 7.08
CA GLY A 70 -4.20 -1.67 8.30
C GLY A 70 -2.92 -2.46 8.49
N THR A 71 -2.99 -3.79 8.36
CA THR A 71 -1.81 -4.65 8.48
C THR A 71 -0.80 -4.37 7.36
N ALA A 72 -1.23 -4.25 6.11
CA ALA A 72 -0.33 -3.92 5.00
C ALA A 72 0.37 -2.57 5.23
N GLY A 73 -0.38 -1.53 5.61
CA GLY A 73 0.16 -0.21 5.89
C GLY A 73 1.20 -0.21 7.01
N VAL A 74 0.92 -0.91 8.11
CA VAL A 74 1.87 -1.07 9.22
C VAL A 74 3.13 -1.81 8.77
N LEU A 75 2.99 -2.91 8.02
CA LEU A 75 4.12 -3.68 7.53
C LEU A 75 5.01 -2.84 6.61
N PHE A 76 4.44 -2.06 5.69
CA PHE A 76 5.19 -1.15 4.84
C PHE A 76 5.90 -0.04 5.62
N PHE A 77 5.24 0.54 6.62
CA PHE A 77 5.85 1.56 7.47
C PHE A 77 7.02 1.00 8.28
N LEU A 78 6.86 -0.19 8.88
CA LEU A 78 7.93 -0.87 9.59
C LEU A 78 9.07 -1.29 8.65
N ALA A 79 8.75 -1.71 7.42
CA ALA A 79 9.75 -1.99 6.40
C ALA A 79 10.54 -0.72 6.04
N ALA A 80 9.87 0.42 5.90
CA ALA A 80 10.52 1.69 5.63
C ALA A 80 11.52 2.04 6.75
N LEU A 81 11.10 1.92 8.01
CA LEU A 81 11.95 2.09 9.19
C LEU A 81 13.13 1.11 9.22
N ALA A 82 12.91 -0.15 8.83
CA ALA A 82 13.97 -1.16 8.74
C ALA A 82 15.04 -0.77 7.70
N VAL A 83 14.61 -0.27 6.54
CA VAL A 83 15.51 0.13 5.44
C VAL A 83 16.39 1.32 5.82
N VAL A 84 15.84 2.28 6.59
CA VAL A 84 16.61 3.41 7.15
C VAL A 84 17.24 3.11 8.51
N GLU A 85 17.12 1.88 9.01
CA GLU A 85 17.71 1.42 10.27
C GLU A 85 17.26 2.25 11.50
N ILE A 86 16.05 2.82 11.45
CA ILE A 86 15.46 3.55 12.56
C ILE A 86 14.64 2.59 13.41
N ARG A 87 15.17 2.17 14.57
CA ARG A 87 14.51 1.32 15.58
C ARG A 87 14.08 -0.08 15.14
N VAL A 88 14.08 -0.39 13.84
CA VAL A 88 13.75 -1.72 13.29
C VAL A 88 15.00 -2.31 12.65
N PRO A 89 15.35 -3.58 12.93
CA PRO A 89 16.53 -4.22 12.33
C PRO A 89 16.44 -4.31 10.81
N PHE A 90 17.51 -3.95 10.10
CA PHE A 90 17.55 -4.02 8.63
C PHE A 90 17.14 -5.39 8.11
N GLY A 91 17.61 -6.48 8.70
CA GLY A 91 17.28 -7.85 8.24
C GLY A 91 15.78 -8.18 8.19
N TRP A 92 14.91 -7.38 8.83
CA TRP A 92 13.46 -7.59 8.82
C TRP A 92 12.78 -6.98 7.59
N TRP A 93 13.46 -6.10 6.84
CA TRP A 93 12.86 -5.33 5.75
C TRP A 93 12.19 -6.23 4.71
N ARG A 94 12.78 -7.39 4.39
CA ARG A 94 12.27 -8.32 3.37
C ARG A 94 10.94 -8.95 3.77
N MET A 95 10.88 -9.46 5.00
CA MET A 95 9.68 -10.11 5.52
C MET A 95 8.54 -9.08 5.65
N LEU A 96 8.87 -7.88 6.15
CA LEU A 96 7.91 -6.80 6.32
C LEU A 96 7.39 -6.28 4.97
N ALA A 97 8.29 -5.95 4.04
CA ALA A 97 7.93 -5.44 2.71
C ALA A 97 7.19 -6.49 1.87
N GLY A 98 7.66 -7.73 1.86
CA GLY A 98 7.03 -8.83 1.13
C GLY A 98 5.66 -9.21 1.69
N GLY A 99 5.53 -9.26 3.02
CA GLY A 99 4.24 -9.46 3.69
C GLY A 99 3.25 -8.33 3.41
N GLY A 100 3.70 -7.08 3.52
CA GLY A 100 2.90 -5.89 3.21
C GLY A 100 2.39 -5.90 1.76
N ALA A 101 3.28 -6.15 0.80
CA ALA A 101 2.92 -6.21 -0.62
C ALA A 101 1.99 -7.37 -0.96
N THR A 102 2.16 -8.54 -0.33
CA THR A 102 1.22 -9.66 -0.51
C THR A 102 -0.18 -9.31 -0.02
N LEU A 103 -0.29 -8.76 1.20
CA LEU A 103 -1.58 -8.36 1.77
C LEU A 103 -2.23 -7.22 0.96
N SER A 104 -1.43 -6.26 0.50
CA SER A 104 -1.87 -5.15 -0.35
C SER A 104 -2.40 -5.65 -1.69
N LEU A 105 -1.72 -6.58 -2.36
CA LEU A 105 -2.21 -7.21 -3.59
C LEU A 105 -3.52 -7.98 -3.36
N LEU A 106 -3.62 -8.76 -2.27
CA LEU A 106 -4.86 -9.47 -1.93
C LEU A 106 -6.02 -8.49 -1.72
N LEU A 107 -5.76 -7.38 -1.04
CA LEU A 107 -6.73 -6.30 -0.85
C LEU A 107 -7.16 -5.69 -2.19
N MET A 108 -6.21 -5.35 -3.06
CA MET A 108 -6.50 -4.69 -4.33
C MET A 108 -7.17 -5.62 -5.36
N VAL A 109 -6.81 -6.90 -5.39
CA VAL A 109 -7.52 -7.92 -6.18
C VAL A 109 -8.91 -8.15 -5.61
N GLY A 110 -9.05 -8.15 -4.28
CA GLY A 110 -10.32 -8.30 -3.59
C GLY A 110 -11.31 -7.16 -3.85
N PHE A 111 -10.82 -5.96 -4.17
CA PHE A 111 -11.62 -4.77 -4.49
C PHE A 111 -11.13 -4.09 -5.77
N PHE A 112 -11.13 -4.83 -6.87
CA PHE A 112 -10.52 -4.38 -8.12
C PHE A 112 -11.04 -3.02 -8.61
N GLY A 113 -10.14 -2.21 -9.16
CA GLY A 113 -10.49 -0.92 -9.77
C GLY A 113 -9.29 -0.35 -10.53
N THR A 114 -9.55 0.40 -11.60
CA THR A 114 -8.50 0.93 -12.49
C THR A 114 -7.45 1.78 -11.75
N THR A 115 -7.87 2.47 -10.69
CA THR A 115 -7.01 3.29 -9.82
C THR A 115 -6.01 2.49 -9.01
N LYS A 116 -6.22 1.18 -8.88
CA LYS A 116 -5.36 0.27 -8.11
C LYS A 116 -4.26 -0.36 -8.94
N ILE A 117 -4.27 -0.18 -10.26
CA ILE A 117 -3.24 -0.74 -11.16
C ILE A 117 -1.85 -0.21 -10.79
N LEU A 118 -1.72 1.10 -10.59
CA LEU A 118 -0.43 1.71 -10.21
C LEU A 118 0.07 1.15 -8.86
N PRO A 119 -0.73 1.17 -7.77
CA PRO A 119 -0.35 0.52 -6.53
C PRO A 119 0.03 -0.97 -6.69
N MET A 120 -0.73 -1.77 -7.45
CA MET A 120 -0.41 -3.19 -7.70
C MET A 120 0.94 -3.37 -8.39
N VAL A 121 1.24 -2.58 -9.42
CA VAL A 121 2.53 -2.65 -10.13
C VAL A 121 3.68 -2.34 -9.18
N LEU A 122 3.50 -1.34 -8.32
CA LEU A 122 4.51 -0.99 -7.33
C LEU A 122 4.65 -2.05 -6.22
N ASP A 123 3.56 -2.70 -5.79
CA ASP A 123 3.61 -3.86 -4.90
C ASP A 123 4.39 -5.03 -5.52
N ILE A 124 4.21 -5.29 -6.81
CA ILE A 124 4.99 -6.29 -7.55
C ILE A 124 6.47 -5.92 -7.55
N VAL A 125 6.82 -4.64 -7.73
CA VAL A 125 8.21 -4.17 -7.63
C VAL A 125 8.77 -4.39 -6.22
N VAL A 126 7.98 -4.13 -5.17
CA VAL A 126 8.40 -4.38 -3.78
C VAL A 126 8.59 -5.87 -3.52
N LEU A 127 7.70 -6.73 -3.99
CA LEU A 127 7.84 -8.19 -3.90
C LEU A 127 9.08 -8.68 -4.62
N TRP A 128 9.29 -8.23 -5.85
CA TRP A 128 10.48 -8.54 -6.63
C TRP A 128 11.75 -8.16 -5.86
N ALA A 129 11.81 -6.93 -5.36
CA ALA A 129 12.94 -6.45 -4.56
C ALA A 129 13.20 -7.33 -3.32
N ALA A 130 12.15 -7.71 -2.60
CA ALA A 130 12.24 -8.57 -1.42
C ALA A 130 12.72 -10.00 -1.76
N ILE A 131 12.33 -10.54 -2.91
CA ILE A 131 12.73 -11.86 -3.41
C ILE A 131 14.20 -11.83 -3.85
N THR A 132 14.61 -10.82 -4.63
CA THR A 132 15.97 -10.72 -5.19
C THR A 132 16.98 -10.11 -4.22
N ASP A 133 16.57 -9.79 -3.00
CA ASP A 133 17.42 -9.16 -1.98
C ASP A 133 18.11 -7.88 -2.49
N TRP A 134 17.31 -6.99 -3.07
CA TRP A 134 17.80 -5.82 -3.79
C TRP A 134 18.66 -4.88 -2.92
N LEU A 135 18.37 -4.80 -1.62
CA LEU A 135 19.17 -4.02 -0.67
C LEU A 135 20.15 -4.92 0.07
N GLN A 136 21.41 -4.87 -0.34
CA GLN A 136 22.52 -5.54 0.34
C GLN A 136 22.91 -4.77 1.63
N PRO A 137 23.38 -5.45 2.68
CA PRO A 137 24.01 -4.78 3.82
C PRO A 137 25.21 -3.98 3.32
N THR A 138 25.31 -2.71 3.73
CA THR A 138 26.56 -1.97 3.57
C THR A 138 27.55 -2.55 4.57
N GLY A 139 28.48 -3.37 4.08
CA GLY A 139 29.64 -3.83 4.86
C GLY A 139 30.54 -2.68 5.29
#